data_AF-A0A6V7JM82-F1
#
_entry.id   AF-A0A6V7JM82-F1
#
_cell.length_a   1.000
_cell.length_b   1.000
_cell.length_c   1.000
_cell.angle_alpha   90.00
_cell.angle_beta   90.00
_cell.angle_gamma   90.00
#
_symmetry.space_group_name_H-M   'P 1'
#
loop_
_entity.id
_entity.type
_entity.pdbx_description
1 polymer ?
#
loop_
_entity_poly.entity_id
_entity_poly.type
_entity_poly.pdbx_seq_one_letter_code
_entity_poly.pdbx_strand_id
1 'polypeptide(L)'
;MEKTETRSLAQGQQTTGRSVVSAPTVPAGHCREDLERVIQSRVEAAIGNSLEDNQYGFRKGRSTIDAINQVVNTSKVAIAGTWWKGGTKEYCLLAVLDVRKRSAQADETL
;
A
#
# COMPACT_ATOMS: atom_id res chain seq x y z
N MET A 1 12.98 -13.47 57.31
CA MET A 1 12.26 -14.41 56.42
C MET A 1 10.80 -14.32 56.80
N GLU A 2 10.02 -13.57 56.03
CA GLU A 2 8.57 -13.66 56.07
C GLU A 2 8.09 -13.44 54.64
N LYS A 3 7.48 -14.49 54.08
CA LYS A 3 7.02 -14.54 52.69
C LYS A 3 5.60 -14.00 52.65
N THR A 4 5.38 -12.88 51.97
CA THR A 4 4.02 -12.46 51.62
C THR A 4 3.73 -12.98 50.21
N GLU A 5 3.15 -14.17 50.16
CA GLU A 5 2.54 -14.77 48.99
C GLU A 5 1.15 -14.15 48.81
N THR A 6 0.95 -13.34 47.75
CA THR A 6 -0.38 -12.94 47.32
C THR A 6 -0.72 -13.73 46.07
N ARG A 7 -1.60 -14.72 46.23
CA ARG A 7 -2.14 -15.53 45.14
C ARG A 7 -3.21 -14.75 44.38
N SER A 8 -3.08 -14.83 43.05
CA SER A 8 -4.10 -15.10 42.04
C SER A 8 -5.34 -14.21 42.00
N LEU A 9 -5.58 -13.60 40.84
CA LEU A 9 -6.73 -13.94 40.01
C LEU A 9 -6.39 -13.65 38.54
N ALA A 10 -6.20 -14.72 37.79
CA ALA A 10 -6.24 -14.68 36.34
C ALA A 10 -7.68 -14.37 35.89
N GLN A 11 -7.86 -13.33 35.09
CA GLN A 11 -8.94 -13.27 34.12
C GLN A 11 -8.35 -12.79 32.80
N GLY A 12 -8.14 -13.76 31.91
CA GLY A 12 -7.73 -13.50 30.54
C GLY A 12 -8.80 -12.68 29.83
N GLN A 13 -8.42 -11.50 29.34
CA GLN A 13 -9.13 -10.86 28.24
C GLN A 13 -8.45 -11.29 26.95
N GLN A 14 -8.86 -12.44 26.44
CA GLN A 14 -8.65 -12.77 25.04
C GLN A 14 -9.65 -11.96 24.23
N THR A 15 -9.32 -10.69 23.98
CA THR A 15 -10.06 -9.90 22.98
C THR A 15 -9.46 -10.23 21.63
N THR A 16 -10.29 -10.80 20.76
CA THR A 16 -10.05 -11.00 19.34
C THR A 16 -10.05 -9.62 18.65
N GLY A 17 -9.06 -8.81 18.98
CA GLY A 17 -8.86 -7.48 18.42
C GLY A 17 -7.92 -7.57 17.23
N ARG A 18 -8.42 -7.30 16.03
CA ARG A 18 -7.58 -6.95 14.88
C ARG A 18 -6.70 -5.78 15.31
N SER A 19 -5.40 -6.03 15.50
CA SER A 19 -4.44 -4.96 15.80
C SER A 19 -4.32 -4.09 14.56
N VAL A 20 -5.13 -3.02 14.50
CA VAL A 20 -4.94 -1.97 13.52
C VAL A 20 -3.70 -1.22 14.00
N VAL A 21 -2.56 -1.51 13.36
CA VAL A 21 -1.38 -0.68 13.52
C VAL A 21 -1.73 0.69 12.94
N SER A 22 -2.20 1.61 13.78
CA SER A 22 -2.46 2.98 13.38
C SER A 22 -1.12 3.66 13.15
N ALA A 23 -0.86 4.11 11.93
CA ALA A 23 0.23 5.04 11.70
C ALA A 23 -0.12 6.35 12.44
N PRO A 24 0.74 6.86 13.33
CA PRO A 24 0.49 8.14 13.97
C PRO A 24 0.43 9.22 12.89
N THR A 25 -0.71 9.92 12.81
CA THR A 25 -0.84 11.10 11.96
C THR A 25 -0.28 12.27 12.74
N VAL A 26 0.84 12.83 12.29
CA VAL A 26 1.40 14.05 12.89
C VAL A 26 0.74 15.23 12.19
N PRO A 27 -0.10 16.03 12.88
CA PRO A 27 -0.68 17.22 12.28
C PRO A 27 0.44 18.18 11.88
N ALA A 28 0.38 18.68 10.65
CA ALA A 28 1.30 19.70 10.18
C ALA A 28 0.85 21.08 10.70
N GLY A 29 1.81 21.96 11.00
CA GLY A 29 1.52 23.39 11.17
C GLY A 29 1.48 24.08 9.79
N HIS A 30 0.86 25.26 9.70
CA HIS A 30 0.70 26.01 8.45
C HIS A 30 1.99 26.12 7.60
N CYS A 31 3.12 26.51 8.21
CA CYS A 31 4.40 26.63 7.48
C CYS A 31 4.89 25.30 6.88
N ARG A 32 4.55 24.17 7.51
CA ARG A 32 4.92 22.83 7.03
C ARG A 32 4.07 22.44 5.83
N GLU A 33 2.78 22.72 5.84
CA GLU A 33 1.89 22.47 4.71
C GLU A 33 2.30 23.30 3.48
N ASP A 34 2.70 24.55 3.69
CA ASP A 34 3.22 25.40 2.62
C ASP A 34 4.49 24.83 2.00
N LEU A 35 5.43 24.34 2.82
CA LEU A 35 6.63 23.69 2.33
C LEU A 35 6.31 22.39 1.59
N GLU A 36 5.40 21.55 2.12
CA GLU A 36 4.96 20.32 1.47
C GLU A 36 4.40 20.59 0.07
N ARG A 37 3.61 21.66 -0.12
CA ARG A 37 3.10 22.08 -1.43
C ARG A 37 4.20 22.50 -2.41
N VAL A 38 5.20 23.23 -1.94
CA VAL A 38 6.35 23.63 -2.78
C VAL A 38 7.16 22.41 -3.20
N ILE A 39 7.41 21.49 -2.27
CA ILE A 39 8.12 20.22 -2.56
C ILE A 39 7.32 19.41 -3.56
N GLN A 40 6.02 19.22 -3.34
CA GLN A 40 5.14 18.49 -4.25
C GLN A 40 5.23 19.06 -5.67
N SER A 41 5.11 20.38 -5.82
CA SER A 41 5.18 21.05 -7.12
C SER A 41 6.52 20.80 -7.84
N ARG A 42 7.63 20.83 -7.09
CA ARG A 42 8.97 20.56 -7.65
C ARG A 42 9.16 19.10 -8.03
N VAL A 43 8.68 18.18 -7.20
CA VAL A 43 8.74 16.74 -7.46
C VAL A 43 7.89 16.39 -8.68
N GLU A 44 6.67 16.93 -8.78
CA GLU A 44 5.80 16.75 -9.95
C GLU A 44 6.46 17.29 -11.22
N ALA A 45 7.11 18.45 -11.16
CA ALA A 45 7.84 19.01 -12.31
C ALA A 45 9.07 18.18 -12.71
N ALA A 46 9.81 17.64 -11.72
CA ALA A 46 11.01 16.84 -11.97
C ALA A 46 10.70 15.44 -12.50
N ILE A 47 9.65 14.81 -11.97
CA ILE A 47 9.17 13.50 -12.43
C ILE A 47 8.44 13.64 -13.78
N GLY A 48 7.70 14.74 -13.97
CA GLY A 48 6.96 15.01 -15.20
C GLY A 48 6.11 13.83 -15.65
N ASN A 49 6.24 13.46 -16.93
CA ASN A 49 5.59 12.28 -17.52
C ASN A 49 6.48 11.03 -17.47
N SER A 50 7.58 11.02 -16.71
CA SER A 50 8.53 9.90 -16.65
C SER A 50 8.04 8.72 -15.80
N LEU A 51 6.74 8.63 -15.54
CA LEU A 51 6.11 7.53 -14.84
C LEU A 51 5.63 6.48 -15.82
N GLU A 52 5.73 5.22 -15.43
CA GLU A 52 5.20 4.12 -16.22
C GLU A 52 3.68 4.28 -16.48
N ASP A 53 3.24 3.87 -17.65
CA ASP A 53 1.85 4.05 -18.08
C ASP A 53 0.83 3.33 -17.20
N ASN A 54 1.26 2.21 -16.60
CA ASN A 54 0.49 1.38 -15.69
C ASN A 54 0.61 1.81 -14.21
N GLN A 55 1.21 2.98 -13.92
CA GLN A 55 1.21 3.58 -12.60
C GLN A 55 0.01 4.52 -12.44
N TYR A 56 -0.91 4.16 -11.56
CA TYR A 56 -2.18 4.87 -11.37
C TYR A 56 -2.28 5.63 -10.04
N GLY A 57 -1.50 5.27 -9.03
CA GLY A 57 -1.53 5.89 -7.71
C GLY A 57 -0.94 7.31 -7.72
N PHE A 58 -1.53 8.21 -6.93
CA PHE A 58 -1.05 9.58 -6.72
C PHE A 58 -0.74 10.36 -8.01
N ARG A 59 -1.47 10.08 -9.11
CA ARG A 59 -1.25 10.68 -10.41
C ARG A 59 -2.48 11.43 -10.88
N LYS A 60 -2.30 12.67 -11.32
CA LYS A 60 -3.40 13.50 -11.81
C LYS A 60 -4.04 12.85 -13.04
N GLY A 61 -5.38 12.76 -13.05
CA GLY A 61 -6.13 12.17 -14.17
C GLY A 61 -6.04 10.64 -14.27
N ARG A 62 -5.44 9.96 -13.28
CA ARG A 62 -5.53 8.51 -13.11
C ARG A 62 -6.19 8.20 -11.77
N SER A 63 -6.87 7.07 -11.72
CA SER A 63 -7.65 6.68 -10.56
C SER A 63 -7.57 5.18 -10.32
N THR A 64 -8.03 4.75 -9.14
CA THR A 64 -8.14 3.32 -8.82
C THR A 64 -9.08 2.59 -9.79
N ILE A 65 -10.10 3.25 -10.32
CA ILE A 65 -11.00 2.64 -11.31
C ILE A 65 -10.27 2.36 -12.63
N ASP A 66 -9.36 3.24 -13.05
CA ASP A 66 -8.54 3.02 -14.25
C ASP A 66 -7.61 1.81 -14.09
N ALA A 67 -7.00 1.67 -12.90
CA ALA A 67 -6.15 0.53 -12.58
C ALA A 67 -6.93 -0.80 -12.64
N ILE A 68 -8.14 -0.83 -12.05
CA ILE A 68 -9.02 -2.01 -12.07
C ILE A 68 -9.43 -2.34 -13.51
N ASN A 69 -9.83 -1.34 -14.28
CA ASN A 69 -10.23 -1.51 -15.68
C ASN A 69 -9.10 -2.11 -16.51
N GLN A 70 -7.85 -1.68 -16.29
CA GLN A 70 -6.69 -2.24 -16.98
C GLN A 70 -6.55 -3.75 -16.70
N VAL A 71 -6.60 -4.17 -15.44
CA VAL A 71 -6.48 -5.59 -15.06
C VAL A 71 -7.62 -6.41 -15.66
N VAL A 72 -8.85 -5.93 -15.52
CA VAL A 72 -10.06 -6.62 -16.03
C VAL A 72 -10.01 -6.76 -17.55
N ASN A 73 -9.62 -5.73 -18.27
CA ASN A 73 -9.54 -5.78 -19.74
C ASN A 73 -8.46 -6.76 -20.19
N THR A 74 -7.29 -6.76 -19.56
CA THR A 74 -6.24 -7.74 -19.83
C THR A 74 -6.74 -9.17 -19.60
N SER A 75 -7.43 -9.42 -18.48
CA SER A 75 -7.99 -10.74 -18.20
C SER A 75 -9.06 -11.14 -19.22
N LYS A 76 -9.93 -10.22 -19.64
CA LYS A 76 -10.95 -10.49 -20.66
C LYS A 76 -10.32 -10.92 -21.99
N VAL A 77 -9.24 -10.26 -22.41
CA VAL A 77 -8.52 -10.61 -23.64
C VAL A 77 -7.90 -12.00 -23.52
N ALA A 78 -7.19 -12.27 -22.42
CA ALA A 78 -6.55 -13.57 -22.17
C ALA A 78 -7.54 -14.75 -22.18
N ILE A 79 -8.75 -14.56 -21.63
CA ILE A 79 -9.77 -15.63 -21.55
C ILE A 79 -10.71 -15.72 -22.76
N ALA A 80 -10.64 -14.77 -23.70
CA ALA A 80 -11.54 -14.75 -24.87
C ALA A 80 -11.27 -15.89 -25.87
N GLY A 81 -10.12 -16.57 -25.74
CA GLY A 81 -9.76 -17.73 -26.56
C GLY A 81 -10.54 -19.00 -26.23
N THR A 82 -10.17 -20.08 -26.89
CA THR A 82 -10.93 -21.34 -26.85
C THR A 82 -10.15 -22.50 -26.23
N TRP A 83 -10.89 -23.48 -25.68
CA TRP A 83 -10.35 -24.54 -24.80
C TRP A 83 -9.86 -25.80 -25.52
N TRP A 84 -9.95 -25.89 -26.85
CA TRP A 84 -9.58 -27.10 -27.59
C TRP A 84 -8.06 -27.20 -27.83
N LYS A 85 -7.60 -28.35 -28.32
CA LYS A 85 -6.17 -28.60 -28.62
C LYS A 85 -5.68 -27.61 -29.69
N GLY A 86 -4.76 -26.73 -29.32
CA GLY A 86 -4.30 -25.60 -30.16
C GLY A 86 -5.13 -24.31 -30.00
N GLY A 87 -6.00 -24.24 -29.00
CA GLY A 87 -6.75 -23.04 -28.65
C GLY A 87 -5.88 -21.96 -28.01
N THR A 88 -6.38 -20.73 -28.00
CA THR A 88 -5.66 -19.51 -27.62
C THR A 88 -5.98 -19.02 -26.20
N LYS A 89 -6.72 -19.81 -25.41
CA LYS A 89 -7.14 -19.39 -24.08
C LYS A 89 -5.97 -19.42 -23.11
N GLU A 90 -5.74 -18.32 -22.41
CA GLU A 90 -4.67 -18.19 -21.42
C GLU A 90 -5.23 -18.21 -20.00
N TYR A 91 -4.39 -18.64 -19.05
CA TYR A 91 -4.69 -18.57 -17.62
C TYR A 91 -4.31 -17.19 -17.08
N CYS A 92 -5.18 -16.60 -16.26
CA CYS A 92 -4.91 -15.34 -15.57
C CYS A 92 -4.43 -15.62 -14.14
N LEU A 93 -3.29 -15.06 -13.76
CA LEU A 93 -2.80 -15.04 -12.38
C LEU A 93 -2.84 -13.61 -11.85
N LEU A 94 -3.47 -13.42 -10.68
CA LEU A 94 -3.41 -12.15 -9.95
C LEU A 94 -2.49 -12.31 -8.74
N ALA A 95 -1.33 -11.65 -8.78
CA ALA A 95 -0.42 -11.54 -7.65
C ALA A 95 -0.60 -10.18 -6.97
N VAL A 96 -0.87 -10.18 -5.66
CA VAL A 96 -0.98 -8.96 -4.86
C VAL A 96 0.30 -8.81 -4.06
N LEU A 97 1.02 -7.71 -4.30
CA LEU A 97 2.27 -7.38 -3.63
C LEU A 97 2.07 -6.08 -2.83
N ASP A 98 2.59 -6.06 -1.60
CA ASP A 98 2.59 -4.88 -0.74
C ASP A 98 3.98 -4.66 -0.16
N VAL A 99 4.42 -3.40 -0.13
CA VAL A 99 5.75 -3.02 0.36
C VAL A 99 5.61 -2.62 1.83
N ARG A 100 6.35 -3.32 2.72
CA ARG A 100 6.38 -2.95 4.14
C ARG A 100 6.90 -1.53 4.31
N LYS A 101 6.21 -0.75 5.14
CA LYS A 101 6.68 0.59 5.53
C LYS A 101 8.07 0.49 6.17
N ARG A 102 9.02 1.26 5.66
CA ARG A 102 10.31 1.47 6.32
C ARG A 102 10.14 2.66 7.26
N SER A 103 10.33 2.45 8.57
CA SER A 103 10.46 3.55 9.53
C SER A 103 11.76 4.30 9.22
N ALA A 104 11.74 5.63 9.30
CA ALA A 104 12.92 6.45 9.12
C ALA A 104 13.89 6.26 10.30
N GLN A 105 14.67 5.18 10.28
CA GLN A 105 16.02 5.19 10.83
C GLN A 105 16.91 5.51 9.64
N ALA A 106 17.45 6.72 9.61
CA ALA A 106 18.39 7.13 8.60
C ALA A 106 19.62 6.24 8.72
N ASP A 107 19.95 5.54 7.62
CA ASP A 107 21.25 4.90 7.46
C ASP A 107 22.22 6.02 7.04
N GLU A 108 22.77 6.72 8.03
CA GLU A 108 23.91 7.61 7.82
C GLU A 108 25.17 6.75 7.77
N THR A 109 25.46 6.19 6.59
CA THR A 109 26.76 5.61 6.27
C THR A 109 27.27 6.17 4.94
N LEU A 110 27.77 7.41 4.97
CA LEU A 110 28.86 7.91 4.12
C LEU A 110 29.69 8.93 4.89
#